data_AF-A0A9P4PAY3-F1
#
_entry.id   AF-A0A9P4PAY3-F1
#
_cell.length_a   1.000
_cell.length_b   1.000
_cell.length_c   1.000
_cell.angle_alpha   90.00
_cell.angle_beta   90.00
_cell.angle_gamma   90.00
#
_symmetry.space_group_name_H-M   'P 1'
#
loop_
_entity.id
_entity.type
_entity.pdbx_description
1 polymer ?
#
loop_
_entity_poly.entity_id
_entity_poly.type
_entity_poly.pdbx_seq_one_letter_code
_entity_poly.pdbx_strand_id
1 'polypeptide(L)'
;MSTTRINITAERLRVEALTQPLHHPSFIPDPTVATSNPSVWKNTILPTIATYTFELASLPDTDFFRSLLARPELPDLYKVITSLSFPQFYQFAGIRDNRTSNPYLDAAKSLPALEHLTLTFHTAGLTTSVHHERERIALENLGKVEESKELRVLRTKEVVAFYKLDDVFELKKSKLKKVTLVLVDSELVGHFVKKGRALEPFQELGEFFEEGFKKVKREVEVDLVLVPLAYTG
;
A
#
# COMPACT_ATOMS: atom_id res chain seq x y z
N MET A 1 14.60 16.98 -3.23
CA MET A 1 13.42 17.87 -3.08
C MET A 1 12.40 17.13 -2.24
N SER A 2 11.74 17.79 -1.28
CA SER A 2 10.72 17.15 -0.46
C SER A 2 9.45 16.95 -1.30
N THR A 3 9.06 15.70 -1.52
CA THR A 3 7.83 15.35 -2.25
C THR A 3 6.62 15.71 -1.42
N THR A 4 5.68 16.49 -1.98
CA THR A 4 4.41 16.81 -1.30
C THR A 4 3.57 15.54 -1.17
N ARG A 5 3.08 15.24 0.04
CA ARG A 5 2.24 14.08 0.31
C ARG A 5 0.77 14.49 0.36
N ILE A 6 -0.06 13.82 -0.43
CA ILE A 6 -1.50 14.03 -0.49
C ILE A 6 -2.18 12.87 0.22
N ASN A 7 -2.80 13.16 1.37
CA ASN A 7 -3.56 12.19 2.13
C ASN A 7 -4.99 12.07 1.55
N ILE A 8 -5.29 10.93 0.91
CA ILE A 8 -6.60 10.71 0.28
C ILE A 8 -7.71 10.51 1.32
N THR A 9 -7.41 9.99 2.50
CA THR A 9 -8.39 9.89 3.59
C THR A 9 -8.95 11.28 3.93
N ALA A 10 -8.08 12.30 4.03
CA ALA A 10 -8.51 13.67 4.28
C ALA A 10 -9.38 14.23 3.14
N GLU A 11 -9.01 13.99 1.87
CA GLU A 11 -9.82 14.40 0.72
C GLU A 11 -11.22 13.75 0.73
N ARG A 12 -11.27 12.45 0.99
CA ARG A 12 -12.52 11.69 1.05
C ARG A 12 -13.44 12.22 2.15
N LEU A 13 -12.90 12.42 3.36
CA LEU A 13 -13.69 12.92 4.50
C LEU A 13 -14.24 14.32 4.26
N ARG A 14 -13.53 15.20 3.55
CA ARG A 14 -14.07 16.52 3.17
C ARG A 14 -15.27 16.41 2.24
N VAL A 15 -15.24 15.47 1.28
CA VAL A 15 -16.36 15.22 0.35
C VAL A 15 -17.55 14.58 1.07
N GLU A 16 -17.30 13.60 1.94
CA GLU A 16 -18.34 12.97 2.77
C GLU A 16 -19.01 13.96 3.72
N ALA A 17 -18.24 14.90 4.28
CA ALA A 17 -18.75 16.01 5.08
C ALA A 17 -19.44 17.11 4.25
N LEU A 18 -19.55 16.94 2.93
CA LEU A 18 -20.13 17.91 1.98
C LEU A 18 -19.45 19.29 2.01
N THR A 19 -18.21 19.35 2.49
CA THR A 19 -17.42 20.59 2.56
C THR A 19 -16.76 20.95 1.23
N GLN A 20 -16.64 19.98 0.32
CA GLN A 20 -16.16 20.16 -1.05
C GLN A 20 -16.79 19.13 -1.99
N PRO A 21 -17.06 19.47 -3.26
CA PRO A 21 -17.49 18.47 -4.24
C PRO A 21 -16.32 17.58 -4.66
N LEU A 22 -16.62 16.34 -5.08
CA LEU A 22 -15.60 15.36 -5.50
C LEU A 22 -14.67 15.88 -6.62
N HIS A 23 -15.20 16.68 -7.55
CA HIS A 23 -14.41 17.24 -8.65
C HIS A 23 -13.55 18.43 -8.23
N HIS A 24 -13.61 18.89 -6.97
CA HIS A 24 -12.76 19.95 -6.43
C HIS A 24 -11.85 19.43 -5.30
N PRO A 25 -10.87 18.57 -5.62
CA PRO A 25 -9.92 18.11 -4.62
C PRO A 25 -9.03 19.26 -4.12
N SER A 26 -8.70 19.26 -2.82
CA SER A 26 -8.02 20.40 -2.19
C SER A 26 -6.56 20.58 -2.65
N PHE A 27 -5.96 19.53 -3.22
CA PHE A 27 -4.61 19.58 -3.79
C PHE A 27 -4.55 20.24 -5.17
N ILE A 28 -5.70 20.65 -5.73
CA ILE A 28 -5.82 21.42 -6.96
C ILE A 28 -6.37 22.80 -6.61
N PRO A 29 -5.56 23.88 -6.70
CA PRO A 29 -5.97 25.21 -6.24
C PRO A 29 -7.23 25.75 -6.94
N ASP A 30 -7.36 25.54 -8.24
CA ASP A 30 -8.56 25.87 -9.01
C ASP A 30 -8.85 24.75 -10.04
N PRO A 31 -9.74 23.81 -9.70
CA PRO A 31 -10.15 22.72 -10.58
C PRO A 31 -10.87 23.21 -11.85
N THR A 32 -11.49 24.39 -11.82
CA THR A 32 -12.23 24.93 -12.98
C THR A 32 -11.30 25.32 -14.12
N VAL A 33 -10.00 25.50 -13.86
CA VAL A 33 -8.96 25.70 -14.87
C VAL A 33 -8.91 24.53 -15.86
N ALA A 34 -9.27 23.32 -15.43
CA ALA A 34 -9.29 22.15 -16.29
C ALA A 34 -10.19 22.32 -17.52
N THR A 35 -11.31 23.01 -17.36
CA THR A 35 -12.27 23.28 -18.45
C THR A 35 -12.13 24.69 -19.01
N SER A 36 -11.86 25.69 -18.18
CA SER A 36 -11.80 27.10 -18.59
C SER A 36 -10.48 27.49 -19.25
N ASN A 37 -9.36 26.85 -18.89
CA ASN A 37 -8.05 27.08 -19.50
C ASN A 37 -7.23 25.78 -19.61
N PRO A 38 -7.56 24.93 -20.61
CA PRO A 38 -6.90 23.63 -20.80
C PRO A 38 -5.38 23.71 -20.98
N SER A 39 -4.86 24.85 -21.46
CA SER A 39 -3.41 25.07 -21.60
C SER A 39 -2.72 25.15 -20.24
N VAL A 40 -3.26 25.93 -19.30
CA VAL A 40 -2.73 26.03 -17.93
C VAL A 40 -2.89 24.70 -17.19
N TRP A 41 -4.03 24.03 -17.37
CA TRP A 41 -4.24 22.69 -16.82
C TRP A 41 -3.13 21.72 -17.26
N LYS A 42 -2.90 21.61 -18.56
CA LYS A 42 -1.95 20.67 -19.14
C LYS A 42 -0.49 21.01 -18.86
N ASN A 43 -0.13 22.30 -18.90
CA ASN A 43 1.28 22.72 -18.87
C ASN A 43 1.76 23.16 -17.48
N THR A 44 0.85 23.42 -16.53
CA THR A 44 1.20 23.90 -15.18
C THR A 44 0.64 23.00 -14.09
N ILE A 45 -0.67 22.74 -14.10
CA ILE A 45 -1.33 22.02 -13.00
C ILE A 45 -0.96 20.53 -13.01
N LEU A 46 -1.16 19.84 -14.14
CA LEU A 46 -0.84 18.42 -14.27
C LEU A 46 0.66 18.11 -13.97
N PRO A 47 1.64 18.88 -14.48
CA PRO A 47 3.04 18.68 -14.11
C PRO A 47 3.32 18.90 -12.63
N THR A 48 2.64 19.86 -11.98
CA THR A 48 2.78 20.06 -10.53
C THR A 48 2.26 18.84 -9.77
N ILE A 49 1.08 18.33 -10.14
CA ILE A 49 0.49 17.12 -9.54
C ILE A 49 1.39 15.90 -9.71
N ALA A 50 2.10 15.80 -10.84
CA ALA A 50 3.05 14.71 -11.09
C ALA A 50 4.24 14.68 -10.11
N THR A 51 4.42 15.71 -9.29
CA THR A 51 5.45 15.74 -8.23
C THR A 51 4.94 15.26 -6.88
N TYR A 52 3.67 14.88 -6.76
CA TYR A 52 3.05 14.50 -5.49
C TYR A 52 3.08 12.98 -5.26
N THR A 53 3.15 12.58 -3.99
CA THR A 53 2.87 11.20 -3.56
C THR A 53 1.48 11.12 -2.97
N PHE A 54 0.64 10.25 -3.51
CA PHE A 54 -0.71 10.01 -3.00
C PHE A 54 -0.69 8.85 -2.00
N GLU A 55 -1.15 9.12 -0.79
CA GLU A 55 -1.23 8.15 0.30
C GLU A 55 -2.66 7.62 0.44
N LEU A 56 -2.82 6.30 0.26
CA LEU A 56 -4.09 5.59 0.32
C LEU A 56 -4.05 4.60 1.47
N ALA A 57 -4.62 4.98 2.61
CA ALA A 57 -4.54 4.19 3.83
C ALA A 57 -5.57 3.05 3.89
N SER A 58 -6.60 3.07 3.04
CA SER A 58 -7.69 2.11 3.15
C SER A 58 -8.35 1.77 1.81
N LEU A 59 -9.20 0.73 1.81
CA LEU A 59 -10.01 0.39 0.64
C LEU A 59 -10.98 1.52 0.25
N PRO A 60 -11.72 2.15 1.18
CA PRO A 60 -12.52 3.34 0.85
C PRO A 60 -11.71 4.46 0.19
N ASP A 61 -10.46 4.68 0.62
CA ASP A 61 -9.59 5.69 -0.01
C ASP A 61 -9.21 5.26 -1.43
N THR A 62 -9.02 3.97 -1.67
CA THR A 62 -8.77 3.40 -3.01
C THR A 62 -9.95 3.58 -3.94
N ASP A 63 -11.17 3.29 -3.48
CA ASP A 63 -12.39 3.45 -4.26
C ASP A 63 -12.69 4.94 -4.53
N PHE A 64 -12.51 5.79 -3.52
CA PHE A 64 -12.62 7.24 -3.67
C PHE A 64 -11.60 7.78 -4.68
N PHE A 65 -10.33 7.39 -4.56
CA PHE A 65 -9.27 7.84 -5.46
C PHE A 65 -9.56 7.45 -6.91
N ARG A 66 -9.99 6.22 -7.16
CA ARG A 66 -10.43 5.78 -8.49
C ARG A 66 -11.60 6.60 -9.02
N SER A 67 -12.57 6.91 -8.15
CA SER A 67 -13.73 7.72 -8.50
C SER A 67 -13.37 9.17 -8.83
N LEU A 68 -12.37 9.73 -8.14
CA LEU A 68 -11.80 11.05 -8.39
C LEU A 68 -11.08 11.10 -9.73
N LEU A 69 -10.22 10.12 -10.00
CA LEU A 69 -9.46 10.04 -11.25
C LEU A 69 -10.33 9.81 -12.49
N ALA A 70 -11.53 9.27 -12.31
CA ALA A 70 -12.51 9.06 -13.38
C ALA A 70 -13.40 10.29 -13.66
N ARG A 71 -13.23 11.40 -12.94
CA ARG A 71 -14.07 12.59 -13.12
C ARG A 71 -13.81 13.25 -14.48
N PRO A 72 -14.84 13.43 -15.34
CA PRO A 72 -14.69 14.14 -16.61
C PRO A 72 -14.21 15.59 -16.46
N GLU A 73 -14.51 16.21 -15.33
CA GLU A 73 -14.10 17.58 -14.97
C GLU A 73 -12.59 17.69 -14.70
N LEU A 74 -11.91 16.56 -14.46
CA LEU A 74 -10.48 16.46 -14.21
C LEU A 74 -9.80 15.63 -15.31
N PRO A 75 -9.85 16.08 -16.58
CA PRO A 75 -9.31 15.33 -17.71
C PRO A 75 -7.83 15.03 -17.52
N ASP A 76 -7.42 13.83 -17.92
CA ASP A 76 -6.03 13.35 -17.89
C ASP A 76 -5.37 13.28 -16.52
N LEU A 77 -6.08 13.51 -15.40
CA LEU A 77 -5.51 13.46 -14.06
C LEU A 77 -4.86 12.09 -13.75
N TYR A 78 -5.52 11.00 -14.13
CA TYR A 78 -4.96 9.65 -13.93
C TYR A 78 -3.65 9.41 -14.70
N LYS A 79 -3.40 10.16 -15.78
CA LYS A 79 -2.19 10.02 -16.62
C LYS A 79 -0.96 10.65 -16.00
N VAL A 80 -1.09 11.44 -14.94
CA VAL A 80 0.02 12.18 -14.34
C VAL A 80 0.36 11.71 -12.92
N ILE A 81 -0.36 10.73 -12.37
CA ILE A 81 -0.04 10.17 -11.06
C ILE A 81 1.23 9.32 -11.16
N THR A 82 2.32 9.80 -10.57
CA THR A 82 3.65 9.17 -10.64
C THR A 82 4.03 8.42 -9.37
N SER A 83 3.38 8.69 -8.23
CA SER A 83 3.77 8.09 -6.95
C SER A 83 2.55 7.73 -6.11
N LEU A 84 2.47 6.46 -5.72
CA LEU A 84 1.48 5.93 -4.78
C LEU A 84 2.17 5.35 -3.55
N SER A 85 1.54 5.54 -2.39
CA SER A 85 1.92 4.92 -1.13
C SER A 85 0.71 4.31 -0.45
N PHE A 86 0.85 3.06 0.00
CA PHE A 86 -0.14 2.35 0.78
C PHE A 86 0.38 2.17 2.22
N PRO A 87 0.26 3.19 3.09
CA PRO A 87 0.86 3.21 4.42
C PRO A 87 0.26 2.17 5.38
N GLN A 88 -0.93 1.66 5.08
CA GLN A 88 -1.60 0.62 5.86
C GLN A 88 -1.89 -0.62 4.99
N PHE A 89 -1.01 -0.92 4.03
CA PHE A 89 -1.15 -2.10 3.15
C PHE A 89 -1.29 -3.40 3.97
N TYR A 90 -0.62 -3.51 5.12
CA TYR A 90 -0.76 -4.61 6.07
C TYR A 90 -2.16 -4.83 6.66
N GLN A 91 -3.07 -3.85 6.58
CA GLN A 91 -4.46 -4.03 7.00
C GLN A 91 -5.31 -4.74 5.95
N PHE A 92 -4.78 -4.98 4.76
CA PHE A 92 -5.44 -5.80 3.76
C PHE A 92 -5.70 -7.20 4.32
N ALA A 93 -6.96 -7.62 4.38
CA ALA A 93 -7.37 -8.94 4.87
C ALA A 93 -6.94 -10.12 3.98
N GLY A 94 -6.17 -9.85 2.93
CA GLY A 94 -5.64 -10.82 2.00
C GLY A 94 -6.63 -11.27 0.92
N ILE A 95 -6.11 -12.10 0.02
CA ILE A 95 -6.88 -12.86 -0.96
C ILE A 95 -7.48 -14.07 -0.25
N ARG A 96 -8.79 -14.01 0.01
CA ARG A 96 -9.58 -15.11 0.59
C ARG A 96 -10.92 -15.21 -0.13
N ASP A 97 -11.43 -16.44 -0.22
CA ASP A 97 -12.76 -16.91 -0.66
C ASP A 97 -13.36 -16.24 -1.91
N ASN A 98 -13.61 -14.92 -1.85
CA ASN A 98 -14.30 -14.13 -2.87
C ASN A 98 -13.43 -13.04 -3.54
N ARG A 99 -12.16 -12.86 -3.16
CA ARG A 99 -11.25 -11.93 -3.85
C ARG A 99 -10.27 -12.69 -4.70
N THR A 100 -10.14 -12.28 -5.96
CA THR A 100 -9.17 -12.83 -6.92
C THR A 100 -7.97 -11.90 -7.14
N SER A 101 -8.12 -10.61 -6.79
CA SER A 101 -7.11 -9.57 -6.96
C SER A 101 -6.96 -8.70 -5.71
N ASN A 102 -5.82 -8.01 -5.63
CA ASN A 102 -5.57 -7.02 -4.61
C ASN A 102 -6.02 -5.63 -5.11
N PRO A 103 -7.08 -5.02 -4.54
CA PRO A 103 -7.63 -3.75 -5.01
C PRO A 103 -6.64 -2.58 -4.95
N TYR A 104 -5.65 -2.61 -4.04
CA TYR A 104 -4.59 -1.60 -4.00
C TYR A 104 -3.70 -1.70 -5.25
N LEU A 105 -3.34 -2.92 -5.64
CA LEU A 105 -2.55 -3.17 -6.86
C LEU A 105 -3.38 -2.95 -8.13
N ASP A 106 -4.69 -3.22 -8.10
CA ASP A 106 -5.61 -2.90 -9.20
C ASP A 106 -5.70 -1.38 -9.45
N ALA A 107 -5.71 -0.57 -8.37
CA ALA A 107 -5.63 0.88 -8.50
C ALA A 107 -4.29 1.29 -9.14
N ALA A 108 -3.17 0.72 -8.71
CA ALA A 108 -1.85 0.97 -9.31
C ALA A 108 -1.79 0.55 -10.80
N LYS A 109 -2.42 -0.57 -11.19
CA LYS A 109 -2.52 -1.06 -12.57
C LYS A 109 -3.20 -0.04 -13.50
N SER A 110 -4.07 0.81 -12.96
CA SER A 110 -4.79 1.83 -13.74
C SER A 110 -3.98 3.09 -14.06
N LEU A 111 -2.76 3.23 -13.50
CA LEU A 111 -1.95 4.44 -13.59
C LEU A 111 -0.77 4.28 -14.58
N PRO A 112 -0.86 4.83 -15.80
CA PRO A 112 0.17 4.63 -16.82
C PRO A 112 1.47 5.38 -16.54
N ALA A 113 1.43 6.46 -15.74
CA ALA A 113 2.62 7.23 -15.38
C ALA A 113 3.22 6.86 -14.02
N LEU A 114 2.70 5.83 -13.34
CA LEU A 114 3.21 5.43 -12.04
C LEU A 114 4.68 5.04 -12.14
N GLU A 115 5.54 5.74 -11.40
CA GLU A 115 6.99 5.53 -11.33
C GLU A 115 7.43 4.97 -9.97
N HIS A 116 6.75 5.34 -8.89
CA HIS A 116 7.10 4.95 -7.52
C HIS A 116 5.91 4.30 -6.81
N LEU A 117 6.12 3.12 -6.24
CA LEU A 117 5.12 2.39 -5.45
C LEU A 117 5.68 2.08 -4.06
N THR A 118 4.98 2.50 -3.01
CA THR A 118 5.34 2.14 -1.62
C THR A 118 4.31 1.20 -1.01
N LEU A 119 4.78 0.07 -0.48
CA LEU A 119 3.96 -0.93 0.23
C LEU A 119 4.43 -1.00 1.69
N THR A 120 3.52 -0.72 2.64
CA THR A 120 3.87 -0.78 4.07
C THR A 120 3.33 -2.05 4.73
N PHE A 121 4.24 -2.85 5.26
CA PHE A 121 4.01 -4.05 6.02
C PHE A 121 4.11 -3.75 7.53
N HIS A 122 3.61 -4.67 8.33
CA HIS A 122 3.77 -4.68 9.78
C HIS A 122 4.24 -6.08 10.19
N THR A 123 5.10 -6.20 11.20
CA THR A 123 5.64 -7.51 11.64
C THR A 123 4.53 -8.53 11.88
N ALA A 124 3.40 -8.10 12.45
CA ALA A 124 2.21 -8.95 12.65
C ALA A 124 1.72 -9.61 11.34
N GLY A 125 1.72 -8.87 10.22
CA GLY A 125 1.30 -9.37 8.90
C GLY A 125 2.29 -10.33 8.24
N LEU A 126 3.46 -10.55 8.84
CA LEU A 126 4.48 -11.52 8.42
C LEU A 126 4.56 -12.74 9.36
N THR A 127 3.62 -12.83 10.29
CA THR A 127 3.58 -13.88 11.31
C THR A 127 2.18 -14.51 11.37
N THR A 128 2.10 -15.67 11.99
CA THR A 128 0.83 -16.34 12.30
C THR A 128 0.95 -17.09 13.61
N SER A 129 -0.17 -17.48 14.20
CA SER A 129 -0.19 -18.26 15.44
C SER A 129 0.54 -19.59 15.26
N VAL A 130 1.32 -19.98 16.27
CA VAL A 130 1.87 -21.34 16.38
C VAL A 130 0.75 -22.36 16.57
N HIS A 131 -0.29 -21.95 17.30
CA HIS A 131 -1.39 -22.81 17.74
C HIS A 131 -2.65 -22.58 16.91
N HIS A 132 -3.37 -23.65 16.63
CA HIS A 132 -4.71 -23.53 16.06
C HIS A 132 -5.70 -22.96 17.08
N GLU A 133 -6.81 -22.40 16.62
CA GLU A 133 -7.76 -21.70 17.50
C GLU A 133 -8.25 -22.55 18.68
N ARG A 134 -8.55 -23.85 18.44
CA ARG A 134 -8.95 -24.78 19.51
C ARG A 134 -7.86 -24.99 20.56
N GLU A 135 -6.60 -25.04 20.14
CA GLU A 135 -5.45 -25.22 21.04
C GLU A 135 -5.20 -23.94 21.85
N ARG A 136 -5.35 -22.76 21.22
CA ARG A 136 -5.25 -21.47 21.92
C ARG A 136 -6.27 -21.36 23.04
N ILE A 137 -7.53 -21.68 22.76
CA ILE A 137 -8.60 -21.68 23.77
C ILE A 137 -8.27 -22.66 24.91
N ALA A 138 -7.75 -23.85 24.58
CA ALA A 138 -7.36 -24.83 25.59
C ALA A 138 -6.21 -24.31 26.48
N LEU A 139 -5.18 -23.68 25.89
CA LEU A 139 -4.07 -23.05 26.62
C LEU A 139 -4.56 -21.92 27.53
N GLU A 140 -5.44 -21.07 27.04
CA GLU A 140 -6.03 -19.96 27.82
C GLU A 140 -6.84 -20.47 29.01
N ASN A 141 -7.65 -21.52 28.82
CA ASN A 141 -8.39 -22.16 29.91
C ASN A 141 -7.48 -22.81 30.97
N LEU A 142 -6.25 -23.17 30.60
CA LEU A 142 -5.23 -23.67 31.51
C LEU A 142 -4.40 -22.54 32.16
N GLY A 143 -4.75 -21.27 31.94
CA GLY A 143 -4.02 -20.10 32.44
C GLY A 143 -2.74 -19.77 31.67
N LYS A 144 -2.47 -20.45 30.56
CA LYS A 144 -1.25 -20.31 29.73
C LYS A 144 -1.44 -19.28 28.61
N VAL A 145 -1.85 -18.07 28.99
CA VAL A 145 -2.22 -16.99 28.05
C VAL A 145 -1.03 -16.52 27.21
N GLU A 146 0.18 -16.52 27.76
CA GLU A 146 1.36 -16.09 26.99
C GLU A 146 1.76 -17.14 25.94
N GLU A 147 1.64 -18.43 26.26
CA GLU A 147 1.86 -19.52 25.29
C GLU A 147 0.80 -19.48 24.17
N SER A 148 -0.46 -19.12 24.48
CA SER A 148 -1.53 -19.04 23.47
C SER A 148 -1.32 -17.93 22.42
N LYS A 149 -0.44 -16.97 22.71
CA LYS A 149 -0.08 -15.85 21.83
C LYS A 149 1.16 -16.10 21.01
N GLU A 150 1.84 -17.24 21.17
CA GLU A 150 3.08 -17.53 20.44
C GLU A 150 2.87 -17.49 18.92
N LEU A 151 3.81 -16.83 18.25
CA LEU A 151 3.82 -16.61 16.82
C LEU A 151 4.95 -17.38 16.14
N ARG A 152 4.67 -17.84 14.93
CA ARG A 152 5.67 -18.30 13.97
C ARG A 152 5.72 -17.34 12.79
N VAL A 153 6.89 -17.26 12.19
CA VAL A 153 7.12 -16.51 10.97
C VAL A 153 6.44 -17.22 9.78
N LEU A 154 5.84 -16.45 8.88
CA LEU A 154 5.29 -16.95 7.61
C LEU A 154 6.41 -17.13 6.59
N ARG A 155 6.29 -18.13 5.71
CA ARG A 155 7.17 -18.24 4.55
C ARG A 155 6.85 -17.13 3.55
N THR A 156 7.84 -16.64 2.83
CA THR A 156 7.64 -15.60 1.80
C THR A 156 6.57 -15.98 0.78
N LYS A 157 6.49 -17.25 0.36
CA LYS A 157 5.41 -17.74 -0.52
C LYS A 157 4.01 -17.54 0.08
N GLU A 158 3.84 -17.74 1.38
CA GLU A 158 2.55 -17.52 2.07
C GLU A 158 2.19 -16.02 2.06
N VAL A 159 3.17 -15.14 2.31
CA VAL A 159 2.99 -13.68 2.28
C VAL A 159 2.65 -13.19 0.86
N VAL A 160 3.40 -13.65 -0.15
CA VAL A 160 3.15 -13.32 -1.56
C VAL A 160 1.75 -13.75 -1.99
N ALA A 161 1.33 -14.97 -1.64
CA ALA A 161 0.01 -15.47 -1.96
C ALA A 161 -1.10 -14.67 -1.24
N PHE A 162 -0.91 -14.36 0.04
CA PHE A 162 -1.88 -13.62 0.85
C PHE A 162 -2.12 -12.21 0.30
N TYR A 163 -1.07 -11.47 -0.05
CA TYR A 163 -1.18 -10.09 -0.57
C TYR A 163 -1.29 -10.01 -2.09
N LYS A 164 -1.19 -11.14 -2.81
CA LYS A 164 -1.13 -11.21 -4.28
C LYS A 164 0.02 -10.36 -4.86
N LEU A 165 1.22 -10.44 -4.27
CA LEU A 165 2.32 -9.55 -4.63
C LEU A 165 2.84 -9.75 -6.05
N ASP A 166 2.61 -10.93 -6.65
CA ASP A 166 2.95 -11.20 -8.05
C ASP A 166 2.32 -10.19 -9.03
N ASP A 167 1.17 -9.61 -8.67
CA ASP A 167 0.45 -8.62 -9.48
C ASP A 167 1.26 -7.34 -9.72
N VAL A 168 2.27 -7.04 -8.88
CA VAL A 168 3.17 -5.92 -9.08
C VAL A 168 3.97 -6.08 -10.39
N PHE A 169 4.33 -7.32 -10.75
CA PHE A 169 5.03 -7.60 -12.02
C PHE A 169 4.12 -7.43 -13.24
N GLU A 170 2.80 -7.41 -13.05
CA GLU A 170 1.80 -7.16 -14.09
C GLU A 170 1.55 -5.68 -14.37
N LEU A 171 2.21 -4.76 -13.65
CA LEU A 171 2.16 -3.31 -13.88
C LEU A 171 2.87 -2.89 -15.18
N LYS A 172 2.71 -3.63 -16.28
CA LYS A 172 3.42 -3.46 -17.56
C LYS A 172 3.12 -2.14 -18.26
N LYS A 173 1.94 -1.56 -18.00
CA LYS A 173 1.51 -0.28 -18.58
C LYS A 173 2.06 0.93 -17.83
N SER A 174 2.62 0.73 -16.64
CA SER A 174 3.20 1.81 -15.85
C SER A 174 4.68 2.04 -16.20
N LYS A 175 5.19 3.20 -15.81
CA LYS A 175 6.61 3.57 -15.87
C LYS A 175 7.34 3.25 -14.57
N LEU A 176 6.92 2.20 -13.86
CA LEU A 176 7.46 1.88 -12.54
C LEU A 176 8.98 1.74 -12.62
N LYS A 177 9.68 2.57 -11.83
CA LYS A 177 11.14 2.62 -11.68
C LYS A 177 11.58 2.18 -10.29
N LYS A 178 10.71 2.29 -9.29
CA LYS A 178 11.05 1.98 -7.90
C LYS A 178 9.87 1.42 -7.12
N VAL A 179 10.15 0.38 -6.34
CA VAL A 179 9.27 -0.17 -5.32
C VAL A 179 9.95 -0.02 -3.97
N THR A 180 9.25 0.57 -3.01
CA THR A 180 9.73 0.70 -1.64
C THR A 180 8.85 -0.16 -0.75
N LEU A 181 9.47 -1.14 -0.10
CA LEU A 181 8.83 -1.92 0.95
C LEU A 181 9.21 -1.28 2.27
N VAL A 182 8.20 -0.92 3.07
CA VAL A 182 8.38 -0.41 4.42
C VAL A 182 7.91 -1.47 5.38
N LEU A 183 8.66 -1.78 6.44
CA LEU A 183 8.21 -2.62 7.53
C LEU A 183 8.14 -1.79 8.81
N VAL A 184 6.95 -1.72 9.39
CA VAL A 184 6.78 -1.30 10.79
C VAL A 184 7.19 -2.47 11.67
N ASP A 185 8.37 -2.36 12.27
CA ASP A 185 8.97 -3.40 13.10
C ASP A 185 8.50 -3.29 14.55
N SER A 186 7.47 -4.07 14.90
CA SER A 186 6.86 -4.01 16.23
C SER A 186 7.58 -4.92 17.23
N GLU A 187 8.17 -4.31 18.26
CA GLU A 187 8.82 -5.03 19.36
C GLU A 187 7.84 -5.97 20.10
N LEU A 188 6.58 -5.53 20.27
CA LEU A 188 5.53 -6.34 20.88
C LEU A 188 5.30 -7.64 20.09
N VAL A 189 5.21 -7.55 18.76
CA VAL A 189 5.07 -8.74 17.93
C VAL A 189 6.32 -9.60 18.03
N GLY A 190 7.50 -8.98 17.93
CA GLY A 190 8.79 -9.65 18.06
C GLY A 190 8.92 -10.45 19.35
N HIS A 191 8.41 -9.94 20.46
CA HIS A 191 8.36 -10.64 21.75
C HIS A 191 7.66 -12.00 21.67
N PHE A 192 6.57 -12.09 20.89
CA PHE A 192 5.78 -13.30 20.74
C PHE A 192 6.28 -14.24 19.62
N VAL A 193 7.23 -13.82 18.77
CA VAL A 193 7.81 -14.71 17.75
C VAL A 193 8.75 -15.73 18.41
N LYS A 194 8.31 -16.99 18.47
CA LYS A 194 9.11 -18.10 19.06
C LYS A 194 9.71 -19.04 18.01
N LYS A 195 9.22 -19.00 16.77
CA LYS A 195 9.69 -19.86 15.66
C LYS A 195 10.03 -19.03 14.42
N GLY A 196 11.32 -18.96 14.09
CA GLY A 196 11.86 -18.18 12.97
C GLY A 196 12.38 -16.80 13.37
N ARG A 197 12.89 -16.03 12.41
CA ARG A 197 13.35 -14.64 12.62
C ARG A 197 12.33 -13.67 12.05
N ALA A 198 11.81 -12.75 12.87
CA ALA A 198 10.67 -11.89 12.50
C ALA A 198 10.88 -11.06 11.22
N LEU A 199 12.14 -10.68 10.93
CA LEU A 199 12.50 -9.85 9.77
C LEU A 199 12.83 -10.66 8.50
N GLU A 200 13.01 -11.97 8.62
CA GLU A 200 13.48 -12.83 7.53
C GLU A 200 12.54 -12.80 6.31
N PRO A 201 11.20 -12.90 6.45
CA PRO A 201 10.32 -12.83 5.28
C PRO A 201 10.35 -11.46 4.60
N PHE A 202 10.61 -10.39 5.36
CA PHE A 202 10.69 -9.06 4.79
C PHE A 202 11.96 -8.86 3.95
N GLN A 203 13.08 -9.44 4.39
CA GLN A 203 14.32 -9.45 3.61
C GLN A 203 14.15 -10.30 2.35
N GLU A 204 13.58 -11.51 2.49
CA GLU A 204 13.26 -12.39 1.36
C GLU A 204 12.28 -11.77 0.37
N LEU A 205 11.37 -10.90 0.82
CA LEU A 205 10.50 -10.14 -0.08
C LEU A 205 11.29 -9.20 -1.00
N GLY A 206 12.37 -8.58 -0.50
CA GLY A 206 13.27 -7.77 -1.34
C GLY A 206 13.81 -8.58 -2.52
N GLU A 207 14.39 -9.74 -2.22
CA GLU A 207 14.90 -10.68 -3.23
C GLU A 207 13.80 -11.15 -4.20
N PHE A 208 12.61 -11.46 -3.68
CA PHE A 208 11.45 -11.84 -4.49
C PHE A 208 11.09 -10.76 -5.52
N PHE A 209 11.07 -9.48 -5.12
CA PHE A 209 10.78 -8.38 -6.04
C PHE A 209 11.89 -8.19 -7.08
N GLU A 210 13.16 -8.17 -6.66
CA GLU A 210 14.31 -8.04 -7.56
C GLU A 210 14.33 -9.15 -8.62
N GLU A 211 14.18 -10.40 -8.20
CA GLU A 211 14.12 -11.53 -9.11
C GLU A 211 12.89 -11.48 -10.03
N GLY A 212 11.74 -11.12 -9.50
CA GLY A 212 10.49 -11.03 -10.27
C GLY A 212 10.59 -9.98 -11.37
N PHE A 213 11.13 -8.80 -11.07
CA PHE A 213 11.37 -7.76 -12.07
C PHE A 213 12.41 -8.18 -13.11
N LYS A 214 13.49 -8.85 -12.69
CA LYS A 214 14.47 -9.44 -13.61
C LYS A 214 13.83 -10.46 -14.56
N LYS A 215 12.95 -11.34 -14.06
CA LYS A 215 12.22 -12.34 -14.86
C LYS A 215 11.33 -11.69 -15.92
N VAL A 216 10.67 -10.57 -15.60
CA VAL A 216 9.86 -9.81 -16.56
C VAL A 216 10.66 -8.77 -17.37
N LYS A 217 12.00 -8.80 -17.28
CA LYS A 217 12.93 -7.92 -18.01
C LYS A 217 12.66 -6.43 -17.78
N ARG A 218 12.40 -6.05 -16.52
CA ARG A 218 12.24 -4.66 -16.10
C ARG A 218 13.32 -4.30 -15.08
N GLU A 219 13.90 -3.12 -15.25
CA GLU A 219 14.81 -2.53 -14.28
C GLU A 219 13.98 -1.67 -13.31
N VAL A 220 13.85 -2.15 -12.08
CA VAL A 220 13.12 -1.48 -11.00
C VAL A 220 13.97 -1.56 -9.75
N GLU A 221 14.25 -0.40 -9.14
CA GLU A 221 14.92 -0.30 -7.85
C GLU A 221 14.00 -0.82 -6.74
N VAL A 222 14.52 -1.68 -5.88
CA VAL A 222 13.78 -2.24 -4.75
C VAL A 222 14.45 -1.77 -3.46
N ASP A 223 13.71 -0.97 -2.68
CA ASP A 223 14.18 -0.45 -1.40
C ASP A 223 13.48 -1.15 -0.25
N LEU A 224 14.24 -1.51 0.77
CA LEU A 224 13.73 -2.00 2.05
C LEU A 224 13.96 -0.94 3.13
N VAL A 225 12.89 -0.53 3.81
CA VAL A 225 12.93 0.46 4.88
C VAL A 225 12.35 -0.16 6.15
N LEU A 226 13.12 -0.14 7.24
CA LEU A 226 12.66 -0.56 8.57
C LEU A 226 12.27 0.67 9.39
N VAL A 227 11.09 0.63 9.99
CA VAL A 227 10.58 1.66 10.89
C VAL A 227 10.32 1.01 12.25
N PRO A 228 11.21 1.19 13.24
CA PRO A 228 11.03 0.61 14.56
C PRO A 228 9.76 1.15 15.25
N LEU A 229 8.99 0.26 15.86
CA LEU A 229 7.86 0.58 16.72
C LEU A 229 8.10 -0.04 18.11
N ALA A 230 8.55 0.80 19.02
CA ALA A 230 8.89 0.41 20.39
C ALA A 230 7.68 -0.09 21.17
N TYR A 231 7.91 -1.03 22.08
CA TYR A 231 6.89 -1.48 23.02
C TYR A 231 6.71 -0.46 24.14
N THR A 232 5.60 0.28 24.09
CA THR A 232 5.14 1.11 25.21
C THR A 232 4.19 0.26 26.05
N GLY A 233 4.72 -0.38 27.09
CA GLY A 233 3.97 -1.25 28.01
C GLY A 233 2.85 -0.54 28.75
#